data_AF-A0A8S1J8C5-F1
#
_entry.id   AF-A0A8S1J8C5-F1
#
_cell.length_a   1.000
_cell.length_b   1.000
_cell.length_c   1.000
_cell.angle_alpha   90.00
_cell.angle_beta   90.00
_cell.angle_gamma   90.00
#
_symmetry.space_group_name_H-M   'P 1'
#
loop_
_entity.id
_entity.type
_entity.pdbx_description
1 polymer ?
#
loop_
_entity_poly.entity_id
_entity_poly.type
_entity_poly.pdbx_seq_one_letter_code
_entity_poly.pdbx_strand_id
1 'polypeptide(L)'
;VIDTYHEVQRAFAPKIKDAPPPQHNKKEYGQKGGVNASEMMAELVSKSKYQAEVAADTVKYREVVTDLIKRVTAFKAENMDELRRFLNEADEHLDRLTDESAVLKSFPWPATRFDAFREGVGLDDELEAMKRKMREWPPLGKLRQQGLKKIIDYA
;
A
#
# COMPACT_ATOMS: atom_id res chain seq x y z
N VAL A 1 15.49 10.60 -26.52
CA VAL A 1 15.25 10.68 -25.05
C VAL A 1 16.36 10.02 -24.22
N ILE A 2 17.26 9.22 -24.82
CA ILE A 2 18.45 8.65 -24.15
C ILE A 2 19.64 9.65 -24.09
N ASP A 3 19.64 10.70 -24.93
CA ASP A 3 20.77 11.64 -25.06
C ASP A 3 21.03 12.52 -23.81
N THR A 4 20.06 12.68 -22.92
CA THR A 4 20.20 13.58 -21.76
C THR A 4 21.01 12.97 -20.62
N TYR A 5 21.07 11.64 -20.48
CA TYR A 5 21.73 11.00 -19.33
C TYR A 5 23.26 10.96 -19.46
N HIS A 6 23.77 10.75 -20.67
CA HIS A 6 25.21 10.73 -20.92
C HIS A 6 25.85 12.13 -20.94
N GLU A 7 25.08 13.18 -21.27
CA GLU A 7 25.55 14.56 -21.21
C GLU A 7 25.75 15.06 -19.77
N VAL A 8 24.83 14.70 -18.87
CA VAL A 8 24.93 15.07 -17.45
C VAL A 8 26.15 14.40 -16.81
N GLN A 9 26.43 13.13 -17.11
CA GLN A 9 27.63 12.42 -16.63
C GLN A 9 28.95 13.10 -17.06
N ARG A 10 28.98 13.73 -18.24
CA ARG A 10 30.18 14.39 -18.77
C ARG A 10 30.39 15.80 -18.21
N ALA A 11 29.30 16.49 -17.82
CA ALA A 11 29.36 17.83 -17.24
C ALA A 11 29.82 17.85 -15.77
N PHE A 12 29.59 16.76 -15.04
CA PHE A 12 29.91 16.65 -13.61
C PHE A 12 31.22 15.90 -13.30
N ALA A 13 31.96 15.46 -14.31
CA ALA A 13 33.28 14.85 -14.10
C ALA A 13 34.33 15.94 -13.77
N PRO A 14 35.01 15.90 -12.62
CA PRO A 14 36.03 16.90 -12.28
C PRO A 14 37.22 16.79 -13.23
N LYS A 15 37.50 17.89 -13.95
CA LYS A 15 38.70 18.03 -14.79
C LYS A 15 39.90 18.26 -13.86
N ILE A 16 40.49 17.20 -13.33
CA ILE A 16 41.78 17.31 -12.63
C ILE A 16 42.88 17.34 -13.70
N LYS A 17 43.23 18.55 -14.12
CA LYS A 17 44.50 18.86 -14.75
C LYS A 17 45.04 20.07 -13.98
N ASP A 18 46.21 19.90 -13.36
CA ASP A 18 47.03 20.95 -12.73
C ASP A 18 46.89 21.22 -11.20
N ALA A 19 46.45 20.24 -10.39
CA ALA A 19 46.53 20.37 -8.93
C ALA A 19 47.89 19.84 -8.38
N PRO A 20 48.61 20.60 -7.52
CA PRO A 20 49.85 20.15 -6.90
C PRO A 20 49.61 18.98 -5.93
N PRO A 21 50.61 18.11 -5.69
CA PRO A 21 50.41 16.89 -4.90
C PRO A 21 50.05 17.25 -3.44
N PRO A 22 49.09 16.52 -2.82
CA PRO A 22 48.60 16.86 -1.49
C PRO A 22 49.66 16.57 -0.43
N GLN A 23 50.06 17.61 0.29
CA GLN A 23 50.87 17.48 1.50
C GLN A 23 50.02 16.90 2.62
N HIS A 24 50.46 15.77 3.18
CA HIS A 24 49.87 15.16 4.36
C HIS A 24 49.90 16.14 5.55
N ASN A 25 48.73 16.59 5.98
CA ASN A 25 48.53 17.03 7.36
C ASN A 25 47.20 16.46 7.85
N LYS A 26 47.28 15.39 8.65
CA LYS A 26 46.16 14.82 9.38
C LYS A 26 45.67 15.87 10.39
N LYS A 27 44.45 16.35 10.21
CA LYS A 27 43.64 16.87 11.31
C LYS A 27 42.40 15.98 11.43
N GLU A 28 42.42 15.14 12.45
CA GLU A 28 41.23 14.46 12.94
C GLU A 28 40.18 15.50 13.32
N TYR A 29 39.07 15.49 12.59
CA TYR A 29 37.81 16.01 13.09
C TYR A 29 36.89 14.80 13.21
N GLY A 30 36.51 14.49 14.45
CA GLY A 30 35.54 13.44 14.75
C GLY A 30 34.24 13.68 14.00
N GLN A 31 33.87 12.74 13.14
CA GLN A 31 32.66 12.83 12.33
C GLN A 31 31.55 12.03 13.02
N LYS A 32 30.75 12.74 13.83
CA LYS A 32 29.42 12.27 14.21
C LYS A 32 28.49 12.50 13.03
N GLY A 33 27.96 11.40 12.46
CA GLY A 33 26.72 11.37 11.69
C GLY A 33 26.70 12.16 10.38
N GLY A 34 27.54 11.80 9.41
CA GLY A 34 27.34 12.23 8.03
C GLY A 34 26.50 11.20 7.29
N VAL A 35 25.26 11.54 6.92
CA VAL A 35 24.54 10.77 5.89
C VAL A 35 25.42 10.81 4.63
N ASN A 36 25.89 9.65 4.17
CA ASN A 36 26.89 9.59 3.11
C ASN A 36 26.28 10.15 1.83
N ALA A 37 26.98 11.02 1.09
CA ALA A 37 26.46 11.60 -0.16
C ALA A 37 26.05 10.52 -1.19
N SER A 38 26.70 9.35 -1.14
CA SER A 38 26.32 8.15 -1.92
C SER A 38 24.99 7.55 -1.49
N GLU A 39 24.66 7.58 -0.19
CA GLU A 39 23.41 7.09 0.37
C GLU A 39 22.26 8.04 0.02
N MET A 40 22.48 9.36 0.15
CA MET A 40 21.53 10.37 -0.34
C MET A 40 21.26 10.25 -1.84
N MET A 41 22.29 10.03 -2.66
CA MET A 41 22.15 9.80 -4.11
C MET A 41 21.39 8.51 -4.41
N ALA A 42 21.69 7.42 -3.70
CA ALA A 42 20.97 6.16 -3.87
C ALA A 42 19.49 6.30 -3.51
N GLU A 43 19.16 7.02 -2.43
CA GLU A 43 17.78 7.36 -2.07
C GLU A 43 17.08 8.24 -3.10
N LEU A 44 17.78 9.24 -3.68
CA LEU A 44 17.22 10.10 -4.72
C LEU A 44 16.91 9.31 -6.00
N VAL A 45 17.84 8.45 -6.42
CA VAL A 45 17.66 7.61 -7.61
C VAL A 45 16.54 6.61 -7.40
N SER A 46 16.46 5.97 -6.23
CA SER A 46 15.38 5.02 -5.92
C SER A 46 14.02 5.70 -5.89
N LYS A 47 13.91 6.87 -5.26
CA LYS A 47 12.68 7.69 -5.27
C LYS A 47 12.31 8.15 -6.68
N SER A 48 13.28 8.57 -7.48
CA SER A 48 13.04 8.99 -8.87
C SER A 48 12.53 7.83 -9.72
N LYS A 49 13.08 6.62 -9.56
CA LYS A 49 12.63 5.43 -10.27
C LYS A 49 11.20 5.06 -9.88
N TYR A 50 10.93 4.99 -8.59
CA TYR A 50 9.58 4.71 -8.07
C TYR A 50 8.55 5.74 -8.58
N GLN A 51 8.87 7.03 -8.56
CA GLN A 51 7.98 8.07 -9.11
C GLN A 51 7.73 7.89 -10.61
N ALA A 52 8.72 7.46 -11.38
CA ALA A 52 8.56 7.18 -12.81
C ALA A 52 7.68 5.95 -13.06
N GLU A 53 7.80 4.90 -12.23
CA GLU A 53 6.94 3.71 -12.30
C GLU A 53 5.48 4.04 -11.97
N VAL A 54 5.24 4.81 -10.89
CA VAL A 54 3.90 5.31 -10.56
C VAL A 54 3.34 6.16 -11.70
N ALA A 55 4.13 7.07 -12.27
CA ALA A 55 3.68 7.89 -13.39
C ALA A 55 3.35 7.04 -14.63
N ALA A 56 4.15 6.02 -14.93
CA ALA A 56 3.87 5.10 -16.03
C ALA A 56 2.56 4.33 -15.80
N ASP A 57 2.31 3.85 -14.58
CA ASP A 57 1.06 3.20 -14.20
C ASP A 57 -0.14 4.15 -14.32
N THR A 58 -0.01 5.43 -13.97
CA THR A 58 -1.12 6.40 -14.15
C THR A 58 -1.50 6.59 -15.62
N VAL A 59 -0.57 6.44 -16.56
CA VAL A 59 -0.85 6.51 -18.00
C VAL A 59 -1.43 5.19 -18.48
N LYS A 60 -0.81 4.07 -18.12
CA LYS A 60 -1.18 2.72 -18.55
C LYS A 60 -2.59 2.32 -18.08
N TYR A 61 -2.94 2.62 -16.84
CA TYR A 61 -4.21 2.22 -16.24
C TYR A 61 -5.25 3.34 -16.23
N ARG A 62 -4.99 4.47 -16.90
CA ARG A 62 -5.89 5.63 -16.95
C ARG A 62 -7.32 5.26 -17.32
N GLU A 63 -7.50 4.47 -18.37
CA GLU A 63 -8.83 4.09 -18.86
C GLU A 63 -9.57 3.22 -17.84
N VAL A 64 -8.89 2.23 -17.27
CA VAL A 64 -9.42 1.32 -16.25
C VAL A 64 -9.83 2.09 -15.00
N VAL A 65 -8.96 2.96 -14.47
CA VAL A 65 -9.25 3.77 -13.28
C VAL A 65 -10.38 4.76 -13.54
N THR A 66 -10.43 5.37 -14.73
CA THR A 66 -11.52 6.29 -15.11
C THR A 66 -12.87 5.56 -15.19
N ASP A 67 -12.89 4.34 -15.72
CA ASP A 67 -14.10 3.51 -15.75
C ASP A 67 -14.53 3.10 -14.34
N LEU A 68 -13.59 2.64 -13.50
CA LEU A 68 -13.85 2.32 -12.10
C LEU A 68 -14.43 3.51 -11.34
N ILE A 69 -13.91 4.73 -11.54
CA ILE A 69 -14.46 5.93 -10.89
C ILE A 69 -15.94 6.12 -11.24
N LYS A 70 -16.31 5.96 -12.52
CA LYS A 70 -17.71 6.06 -12.96
C LYS A 70 -18.56 4.97 -12.33
N ARG A 71 -18.08 3.71 -12.36
CA ARG A 71 -18.76 2.56 -11.77
C ARG A 71 -18.97 2.76 -10.28
N VAL A 72 -17.92 3.05 -9.50
CA VAL A 72 -18.00 3.28 -8.04
C VAL A 72 -18.98 4.42 -7.73
N THR A 73 -18.95 5.52 -8.50
CA THR A 73 -19.85 6.66 -8.29
C THR A 73 -21.31 6.32 -8.54
N ALA A 74 -21.59 5.55 -9.60
CA ALA A 74 -22.96 5.19 -10.01
C ALA A 74 -23.51 3.95 -9.28
N PHE A 75 -22.64 3.09 -8.75
CA PHE A 75 -23.00 1.80 -8.18
C PHE A 75 -23.96 1.97 -6.99
N LYS A 76 -25.05 1.20 -7.01
CA LYS A 76 -26.01 1.10 -5.91
C LYS A 76 -26.23 -0.38 -5.68
N ALA A 77 -25.77 -0.88 -4.53
CA ALA A 77 -25.97 -2.27 -4.17
C ALA A 77 -27.45 -2.52 -3.82
N GLU A 78 -28.04 -3.56 -4.40
CA GLU A 78 -29.35 -4.07 -3.99
C GLU A 78 -29.22 -5.03 -2.79
N ASN A 79 -28.08 -5.69 -2.65
CA ASN A 79 -27.75 -6.61 -1.56
C ASN A 79 -26.23 -6.69 -1.30
N MET A 80 -25.85 -7.31 -0.18
CA MET A 80 -24.44 -7.42 0.23
C MET A 80 -23.59 -8.32 -0.67
N ASP A 81 -24.19 -9.33 -1.31
CA ASP A 81 -23.47 -10.19 -2.26
C ASP A 81 -23.05 -9.42 -3.52
N GLU A 82 -23.92 -8.54 -4.02
CA GLU A 82 -23.62 -7.65 -5.14
C GLU A 82 -22.52 -6.66 -4.81
N LEU A 83 -22.60 -6.02 -3.63
CA LEU A 83 -21.56 -5.11 -3.14
C LEU A 83 -20.21 -5.82 -3.04
N ARG A 84 -20.18 -7.04 -2.51
CA ARG A 84 -18.97 -7.85 -2.36
C ARG A 84 -18.39 -8.24 -3.71
N ARG A 85 -19.21 -8.66 -4.68
CA ARG A 85 -18.76 -8.97 -6.05
C ARG A 85 -18.16 -7.73 -6.72
N PHE A 86 -18.83 -6.59 -6.60
CA PHE A 86 -18.34 -5.33 -7.15
C PHE A 86 -16.99 -4.91 -6.55
N LEU A 87 -16.83 -5.02 -5.22
CA LEU A 87 -15.57 -4.75 -4.56
C LEU A 87 -14.46 -5.70 -5.01
N ASN A 88 -14.73 -7.01 -5.07
CA ASN A 88 -13.73 -7.97 -5.53
C ASN A 88 -13.27 -7.68 -6.97
N GLU A 89 -14.18 -7.37 -7.88
CA GLU A 89 -13.83 -6.97 -9.25
C GLU A 89 -12.99 -5.69 -9.28
N ALA A 90 -13.33 -4.70 -8.45
CA ALA A 90 -12.57 -3.46 -8.34
C ALA A 90 -11.16 -3.71 -7.78
N ASP A 91 -11.04 -4.50 -6.72
CA ASP A 91 -9.77 -4.85 -6.10
C ASP A 91 -8.87 -5.65 -7.07
N GLU A 92 -9.42 -6.56 -7.89
CA GLU A 92 -8.66 -7.27 -8.94
C GLU A 92 -8.04 -6.34 -10.00
N HIS A 93 -8.66 -5.18 -10.25
CA HIS A 93 -8.12 -4.15 -11.12
C HIS A 93 -7.07 -3.29 -10.41
N LEU A 94 -7.31 -2.97 -9.13
CA LEU A 94 -6.41 -2.13 -8.32
C LEU A 94 -5.13 -2.87 -7.92
N ASP A 95 -5.18 -4.18 -7.70
CA ASP A 95 -4.02 -5.05 -7.38
C ASP A 95 -2.97 -5.11 -8.51
N ARG A 96 -3.32 -4.64 -9.72
CA ARG A 96 -2.40 -4.58 -10.87
C ARG A 96 -1.53 -3.32 -10.87
N LEU A 97 -1.81 -2.39 -9.96
CA LEU A 97 -1.07 -1.14 -9.79
C LEU A 97 0.14 -1.40 -8.87
N THR A 98 1.29 -0.80 -9.20
CA THR A 98 2.50 -0.95 -8.37
C THR A 98 2.31 -0.31 -6.98
N ASP A 99 1.58 0.81 -6.94
CA ASP A 99 1.15 1.47 -5.71
C ASP A 99 -0.23 2.11 -5.94
N GLU A 100 -1.27 1.44 -5.47
CA GLU A 100 -2.68 1.88 -5.58
C GLU A 100 -2.83 3.31 -5.04
N SER A 101 -2.31 3.59 -3.84
CA SER A 101 -2.49 4.88 -3.17
C SER A 101 -1.80 6.02 -3.93
N ALA A 102 -0.63 5.77 -4.52
CA ALA A 102 0.09 6.78 -5.29
C ALA A 102 -0.55 7.01 -6.67
N VAL A 103 -1.00 5.95 -7.33
CA VAL A 103 -1.67 6.04 -8.64
C VAL A 103 -3.02 6.74 -8.50
N LEU A 104 -3.86 6.32 -7.55
CA LEU A 104 -5.21 6.86 -7.36
C LEU A 104 -5.22 8.34 -6.95
N LYS A 105 -4.17 8.86 -6.29
CA LYS A 105 -4.02 10.30 -6.00
C LYS A 105 -4.02 11.19 -7.25
N SER A 106 -3.64 10.64 -8.41
CA SER A 106 -3.63 11.38 -9.67
C SER A 106 -5.01 11.50 -10.32
N PHE A 107 -6.04 10.87 -9.74
CA PHE A 107 -7.41 10.82 -10.26
C PHE A 107 -8.39 11.35 -9.23
N PRO A 108 -9.60 11.79 -9.64
CA PRO A 108 -10.69 12.15 -8.72
C PRO A 108 -11.34 10.87 -8.15
N TRP A 109 -10.56 10.04 -7.45
CA TRP A 109 -11.02 8.79 -6.90
C TRP A 109 -12.07 9.03 -5.79
N PRO A 110 -13.24 8.37 -5.83
CA PRO A 110 -14.28 8.51 -4.81
C PRO A 110 -13.92 7.73 -3.53
N ALA A 111 -12.79 8.07 -2.91
CA ALA A 111 -12.20 7.35 -1.77
C ALA A 111 -13.21 7.09 -0.65
N THR A 112 -13.88 8.14 -0.15
CA THR A 112 -14.87 8.02 0.93
C THR A 112 -15.99 7.03 0.63
N ARG A 113 -16.44 6.97 -0.64
CA ARG A 113 -17.52 6.06 -1.04
C ARG A 113 -17.00 4.63 -1.13
N PHE A 114 -15.81 4.45 -1.69
CA PHE A 114 -15.20 3.13 -1.82
C PHE A 114 -14.80 2.55 -0.46
N ASP A 115 -14.28 3.38 0.45
CA ASP A 115 -13.98 3.00 1.83
C ASP A 115 -15.26 2.59 2.58
N ALA A 116 -16.37 3.32 2.39
CA ALA A 116 -17.66 2.94 2.96
C ALA A 116 -18.17 1.58 2.42
N PHE A 117 -17.89 1.25 1.15
CA PHE A 117 -18.19 -0.07 0.60
C PHE A 117 -17.38 -1.17 1.30
N ARG A 118 -16.06 -0.96 1.43
CA ARG A 118 -15.16 -1.88 2.14
C ARG A 118 -15.60 -2.09 3.60
N GLU A 119 -15.94 -1.01 4.30
CA GLU A 119 -16.46 -1.07 5.67
C GLU A 119 -17.79 -1.83 5.73
N GLY A 120 -18.72 -1.56 4.81
CA GLY A 120 -20.00 -2.26 4.73
C GLY A 120 -19.84 -3.77 4.60
N VAL A 121 -18.96 -4.23 3.70
CA VAL A 121 -18.66 -5.66 3.54
C VAL A 121 -17.98 -6.25 4.78
N GLY A 122 -17.06 -5.51 5.41
CA GLY A 122 -16.42 -5.95 6.66
C GLY A 122 -17.41 -6.14 7.82
N LEU A 123 -18.38 -5.24 7.95
CA LEU A 123 -19.44 -5.34 8.96
C LEU A 123 -20.38 -6.53 8.70
N ASP A 124 -20.69 -6.83 7.44
CA ASP A 124 -21.48 -8.01 7.06
C ASP A 124 -20.75 -9.32 7.40
N ASP A 125 -19.44 -9.37 7.15
CA ASP A 125 -18.60 -10.50 7.54
C ASP A 125 -18.57 -10.72 9.07
N GLU A 126 -18.50 -9.64 9.85
CA GLU A 126 -18.58 -9.71 11.31
C GLU A 126 -19.95 -10.24 11.77
N LEU A 127 -21.03 -9.76 11.15
CA LEU A 127 -22.39 -10.20 11.46
C LEU A 127 -22.59 -11.69 11.16
N GLU A 128 -22.15 -12.17 10.00
CA GLU A 128 -22.24 -13.59 9.66
C GLU A 128 -21.35 -14.46 10.55
N ALA A 129 -20.18 -13.97 10.95
CA ALA A 129 -19.34 -14.64 11.94
C ALA A 129 -20.05 -14.76 13.29
N MET A 130 -20.71 -13.71 13.76
CA MET A 130 -21.50 -13.72 15.00
C MET A 130 -22.68 -14.68 14.91
N LYS A 131 -23.44 -14.64 13.81
CA LYS A 131 -24.56 -15.54 13.54
C LYS A 131 -24.12 -17.00 13.52
N ARG A 132 -22.94 -17.29 12.95
CA ARG A 132 -22.33 -18.63 12.99
C ARG A 132 -22.02 -19.06 14.43
N LYS A 133 -21.36 -18.21 15.23
CA LYS A 133 -21.08 -18.49 16.65
C LYS A 133 -22.35 -18.77 17.45
N MET A 134 -23.42 -18.04 17.16
CA MET A 134 -24.72 -18.24 17.83
C MET A 134 -25.34 -19.59 17.46
N ARG A 135 -25.24 -20.03 16.20
CA ARG A 135 -25.69 -21.37 15.77
C ARG A 135 -24.89 -22.51 16.42
N GLU A 136 -23.60 -22.29 16.62
CA GLU A 136 -22.69 -23.25 17.27
C GLU A 136 -22.81 -23.25 18.80
N TRP A 137 -23.56 -22.31 19.37
CA TRP A 137 -23.69 -22.17 20.82
C TRP A 137 -24.35 -23.41 21.44
N PRO A 138 -23.71 -24.07 22.43
CA PRO A 138 -24.28 -25.28 23.01
C PRO A 138 -25.62 -24.98 23.69
N PRO A 139 -26.61 -25.88 23.61
CA PRO A 139 -27.86 -25.73 24.34
C PRO A 139 -27.59 -25.53 25.84
N LEU A 140 -28.35 -24.65 26.48
CA LEU A 140 -28.22 -24.35 27.92
C LEU A 140 -28.19 -25.61 28.79
N GLY A 141 -28.90 -26.66 28.39
CA GLY A 141 -28.87 -27.97 29.05
C GLY A 141 -27.48 -28.62 29.06
N LYS A 142 -26.75 -28.60 27.93
CA LYS A 142 -25.38 -29.14 27.85
C LYS A 142 -24.40 -28.31 28.67
N LEU A 143 -24.54 -26.98 28.67
CA LEU A 143 -23.69 -26.08 29.46
C LEU A 143 -23.87 -26.32 30.97
N ARG A 144 -25.11 -26.51 31.43
CA ARG A 144 -25.39 -26.85 32.83
C ARG A 144 -24.80 -28.20 33.24
N GLN A 145 -24.93 -29.22 32.39
CA GLN A 145 -24.33 -30.54 32.66
C GLN A 145 -22.80 -30.48 32.71
N GLN A 146 -22.16 -29.72 31.82
CA GLN A 146 -20.71 -29.50 31.86
C GLN A 146 -20.28 -28.74 33.12
N GLY A 147 -21.05 -27.74 33.56
CA GLY A 147 -20.80 -27.02 34.82
C GLY A 147 -20.91 -27.93 36.05
N LEU A 148 -21.97 -28.74 36.13
CA LEU A 148 -22.15 -29.74 37.18
C LEU A 148 -21.00 -30.75 37.21
N LYS A 149 -20.57 -31.25 36.05
CA LYS A 149 -19.44 -32.17 35.95
C LYS A 149 -18.16 -31.54 36.51
N LYS A 150 -17.86 -30.28 36.16
CA LYS A 150 -16.70 -29.56 36.70
C LYS A 150 -16.76 -29.40 38.22
N ILE A 151 -17.94 -29.16 38.81
CA ILE A 151 -18.10 -29.04 40.26
C ILE A 151 -17.82 -30.38 40.95
N ILE A 152 -18.31 -31.49 40.38
CA ILE A 152 -18.10 -32.84 40.90
C ILE A 152 -16.63 -33.25 40.77
N ASP A 153 -15.96 -32.92 39.65
CA ASP A 153 -14.55 -33.28 39.42
C ASP A 153 -13.56 -32.51 40.33
N TYR A 154 -14.00 -31.44 41.01
CA TYR A 154 -13.21 -30.63 41.95
C TYR A 154 -13.50 -30.92 43.43
N ALA A 155 -14.47 -31.78 43.73
CA ALA A 155 -14.86 -32.19 45.09
C ALA A 155 -14.25 -33.55 45.46
#